data_AF-A0A2V6E3K7-F1
#
_entry.id   AF-A0A2V6E3K7-F1
#
_cell.length_a   1.000
_cell.length_b   1.000
_cell.length_c   1.000
_cell.angle_alpha   90.00
_cell.angle_beta   90.00
_cell.angle_gamma   90.00
#
_symmetry.space_group_name_H-M   'P 1'
#
loop_
_entity.id
_entity.type
_entity.pdbx_description
1 polymer ?
#
loop_
_entity_poly.entity_id
_entity_poly.type
_entity_poly.pdbx_seq_one_letter_code
_entity_poly.pdbx_strand_id
1 'polypeptide(L)'
;MEHCLIALKPVPLGLIRRIGSHPQALAQCSNFLAALRDCRVEIESDTASAAMLVAESGDLSRAAIASEEAATRYGLQVIKRNIANQKENYTRFVAVAREAKPADCRLPHKTSLLLTTAHEKGALARCLDALAQHGVNLTKLESRPSLERPWQ
;
A
#
# COMPACT_ATOMS: atom_id res chain seq x y z
N MET A 1 -0.06 4.88 5.03
CA MET A 1 0.70 3.65 5.34
C MET A 1 2.06 4.11 5.81
N GLU A 2 2.32 3.95 7.10
CA GLU A 2 3.59 4.33 7.70
C GLU A 2 4.50 3.11 7.80
N HIS A 3 5.67 3.18 7.16
CA HIS A 3 6.72 2.17 7.33
C HIS A 3 7.60 2.55 8.51
N CYS A 4 7.74 1.62 9.44
CA CYS A 4 8.57 1.73 10.63
C CYS A 4 9.72 0.73 10.55
N LEU A 5 10.89 1.12 11.05
CA LEU A 5 11.95 0.17 11.40
C LEU A 5 11.67 -0.37 12.80
N ILE A 6 11.53 -1.68 12.90
CA ILE A 6 11.16 -2.37 14.14
C ILE A 6 12.17 -3.46 14.49
N ALA A 7 12.46 -3.65 15.77
CA ALA A 7 13.44 -4.62 16.27
C ALA A 7 13.00 -5.20 17.61
N LEU A 8 13.70 -6.24 18.09
CA LEU A 8 13.37 -6.93 19.34
C LEU A 8 13.38 -6.01 20.57
N LYS A 9 14.31 -5.05 20.61
CA LYS A 9 14.54 -4.09 21.69
C LYS A 9 15.02 -2.76 21.10
N PRO A 10 15.01 -1.66 21.86
CA PRO A 10 15.62 -0.41 21.43
C PRO A 10 17.13 -0.62 21.26
N VAL A 11 17.59 -0.65 20.01
CA VAL A 11 19.01 -0.82 19.65
C VAL A 11 19.47 0.36 18.79
N PRO A 12 20.72 0.83 18.95
CA PRO A 12 21.30 1.81 18.05
C PRO A 12 21.28 1.32 16.59
N LEU A 13 21.00 2.21 15.65
CA LEU A 13 20.95 1.87 14.21
C LEU A 13 22.23 1.19 13.71
N GLY A 14 23.40 1.56 14.25
CA GLY A 14 24.69 0.96 13.86
C GLY A 14 24.89 -0.50 14.28
N LEU A 15 24.03 -1.05 15.14
CA LEU A 15 24.06 -2.48 15.51
C LEU A 15 23.19 -3.35 14.60
N ILE A 16 22.32 -2.74 13.78
CA ILE A 16 21.45 -3.46 12.85
C ILE A 16 22.28 -3.88 11.65
N ARG A 17 22.29 -5.19 11.38
CA ARG A 17 23.04 -5.82 10.27
C ARG A 17 22.15 -6.41 9.21
N ARG A 18 20.89 -6.72 9.55
CA ARG A 18 19.94 -7.36 8.63
C ARG A 18 18.57 -6.71 8.75
N ILE A 19 17.99 -6.30 7.62
CA ILE A 19 16.65 -5.72 7.55
C ILE A 19 15.80 -6.52 6.56
N GLY A 20 14.73 -7.15 7.06
CA GLY A 20 13.78 -7.93 6.26
C GLY A 20 12.48 -7.18 5.99
N SER A 21 11.88 -7.36 4.81
CA SER A 21 10.52 -6.90 4.47
C SER A 21 10.09 -7.39 3.08
N HIS A 22 8.81 -7.18 2.73
CA HIS A 22 8.30 -7.32 1.36
C HIS A 22 9.08 -6.42 0.36
N PRO A 23 9.36 -6.88 -0.88
CA PRO A 23 10.06 -6.09 -1.90
C PRO A 23 9.51 -4.68 -2.12
N GLN A 24 8.18 -4.52 -2.10
CA GLN A 24 7.55 -3.21 -2.30
C GLN A 24 7.87 -2.24 -1.15
N ALA A 25 7.86 -2.71 0.10
CA ALA A 25 8.16 -1.87 1.26
C ALA A 25 9.67 -1.55 1.33
N LEU A 26 10.53 -2.48 0.92
CA LEU A 26 11.98 -2.23 0.76
C LEU A 26 12.24 -1.14 -0.29
N ALA A 27 11.61 -1.24 -1.46
CA ALA A 27 11.72 -0.23 -2.52
C ALA A 27 11.18 1.14 -2.06
N GLN A 28 10.09 1.14 -1.30
CA GLN A 28 9.52 2.36 -0.72
C GLN A 28 10.40 2.98 0.36
N CYS A 29 11.37 2.26 0.94
CA CYS A 29 12.27 2.77 1.98
C CYS A 29 13.74 2.82 1.50
N SER A 30 13.98 2.78 0.20
CA SER A 30 15.33 2.66 -0.38
C SER A 30 16.29 3.78 0.05
N ASN A 31 15.81 5.02 0.21
CA ASN A 31 16.65 6.15 0.63
C ASN A 31 17.14 5.96 2.07
N PHE A 32 16.28 5.44 2.95
CA PHE A 32 16.65 5.13 4.32
C PHE A 32 17.66 3.97 4.36
N LEU A 33 17.41 2.91 3.59
CA LEU A 33 18.29 1.74 3.52
C LEU A 33 19.67 2.09 2.96
N ALA A 34 19.74 2.95 1.93
CA ALA A 34 21.00 3.39 1.34
C ALA A 34 21.89 4.19 2.30
N ALA A 35 21.30 4.80 3.34
CA ALA A 35 22.05 5.55 4.36
C ALA A 35 22.68 4.64 5.43
N LEU A 36 22.26 3.37 5.53
CA LEU A 36 22.79 2.41 6.49
C LEU A 36 24.05 1.73 5.92
N ARG A 37 25.17 1.86 6.65
CA ARG A 37 26.40 1.14 6.34
C ARG A 37 26.34 -0.27 6.92
N ASP A 38 26.93 -1.25 6.24
CA ASP A 38 27.07 -2.64 6.69
C ASP A 38 25.75 -3.34 7.07
N CYS A 39 24.65 -2.98 6.42
CA CYS A 39 23.35 -3.60 6.61
C CYS A 39 22.92 -4.35 5.33
N ARG A 40 22.58 -5.63 5.48
CA ARG A 40 22.05 -6.46 4.41
C ARG A 40 20.52 -6.39 4.39
N VAL A 41 19.94 -6.31 3.19
CA VAL A 41 18.49 -6.38 3.00
C VAL A 41 18.08 -7.82 2.69
N GLU A 42 17.03 -8.30 3.34
CA GLU A 42 16.44 -9.63 3.18
C GLU A 42 15.02 -9.49 2.57
N ILE A 43 14.74 -10.26 1.53
CA ILE A 43 13.42 -10.27 0.89
C ILE A 43 12.54 -11.29 1.62
N GLU A 44 11.39 -10.82 2.09
CA GLU A 44 10.41 -11.63 2.80
C GLU A 44 9.06 -11.64 2.05
N SER A 45 8.18 -12.59 2.37
CA SER A 45 6.89 -12.78 1.69
C SER A 45 5.94 -11.60 1.85
N ASP A 46 5.94 -10.97 3.02
CA ASP A 46 5.13 -9.80 3.37
C ASP A 46 5.74 -9.08 4.60
N THR A 47 5.22 -7.90 4.93
CA THR A 47 5.73 -7.08 6.04
C THR A 47 5.43 -7.65 7.43
N ALA A 48 4.34 -8.40 7.59
CA ALA A 48 3.97 -9.00 8.88
C ALA A 48 4.82 -10.25 9.16
N SER A 49 5.08 -11.07 8.16
CA SER A 49 5.99 -12.22 8.21
C SER A 49 7.41 -11.78 8.54
N ALA A 50 7.89 -10.66 7.98
CA ALA A 50 9.18 -10.09 8.35
C ALA A 50 9.25 -9.68 9.84
N ALA A 51 8.19 -9.09 10.38
CA ALA A 51 8.10 -8.77 11.80
C ALA A 51 8.11 -10.04 12.68
N MET A 52 7.35 -11.05 12.31
CA MET A 52 7.32 -12.34 13.01
C MET A 52 8.71 -12.98 13.06
N LEU A 53 9.44 -12.99 11.94
CA LEU A 53 10.80 -13.53 11.85
C LEU A 53 11.80 -12.80 12.75
N VAL A 54 11.64 -11.49 12.96
CA VAL A 54 12.45 -10.75 13.94
C VAL A 54 12.12 -11.22 15.36
N ALA A 55 10.84 -11.32 15.70
CA ALA A 55 10.38 -11.74 17.02
C ALA A 55 10.88 -13.15 17.38
N GLU A 56 10.84 -14.08 16.42
CA GLU A 56 11.27 -15.47 16.61
C GLU A 56 12.79 -15.63 16.64
N SER A 57 13.54 -14.74 16.00
CA SER A 57 15.00 -14.89 15.86
C SER A 57 15.79 -14.71 17.15
N GLY A 58 15.29 -13.91 18.10
CA GLY A 58 16.05 -13.49 19.28
C GLY A 58 17.31 -12.64 18.98
N ASP A 59 17.54 -12.26 17.73
CA ASP A 59 18.76 -11.58 17.28
C ASP A 59 18.58 -10.05 17.31
N LEU A 60 19.37 -9.37 18.16
CA LEU A 60 19.34 -7.92 18.31
C LEU A 60 19.91 -7.16 17.09
N SER A 61 20.62 -7.85 16.19
CA SER A 61 21.13 -7.28 14.94
C SER A 61 20.13 -7.37 13.78
N ARG A 62 18.99 -8.03 13.98
CA ARG A 62 17.93 -8.18 12.99
C ARG A 62 16.80 -7.18 13.24
N ALA A 63 16.34 -6.54 12.18
CA ALA A 63 15.20 -5.65 12.18
C ALA A 63 14.29 -5.92 10.99
N ALA A 64 13.09 -5.36 11.02
CA ALA A 64 12.14 -5.44 9.92
C ALA A 64 11.60 -4.06 9.56
N ILE A 65 11.19 -3.91 8.30
CA ILE A 65 10.35 -2.79 7.87
C ILE A 65 8.90 -3.28 7.86
N ALA A 66 8.08 -2.75 8.76
CA ALA A 66 6.68 -3.11 8.89
C ALA A 66 5.87 -1.96 9.50
N SER A 67 4.58 -2.20 9.73
CA SER A 67 3.71 -1.23 10.38
C SER A 67 3.92 -1.20 11.90
N GLU A 68 3.51 -0.12 12.56
CA GLU A 68 3.56 -0.02 14.02
C GLU A 68 2.64 -1.07 14.69
N GLU A 69 1.50 -1.38 14.08
CA GLU A 69 0.59 -2.43 14.56
C GLU A 69 1.24 -3.81 14.53
N ALA A 70 2.09 -4.09 13.53
CA ALA A 70 2.86 -5.33 13.51
C ALA A 70 3.86 -5.37 14.68
N ALA A 71 4.51 -4.25 15.01
CA ALA A 71 5.38 -4.20 16.18
C ALA A 71 4.60 -4.47 17.47
N THR A 72 3.43 -3.85 17.67
CA THR A 72 2.58 -4.13 18.83
C THR A 72 2.17 -5.60 18.89
N ARG A 73 1.72 -6.16 17.76
CA ARG A 73 1.26 -7.56 17.67
C ARG A 73 2.34 -8.57 18.06
N TYR A 74 3.59 -8.33 17.65
CA TYR A 74 4.71 -9.25 17.87
C TYR A 74 5.61 -8.86 19.05
N GLY A 75 5.21 -7.86 19.86
CA GLY A 75 5.98 -7.42 21.03
C GLY A 75 7.32 -6.74 20.67
N LEU A 76 7.43 -6.19 19.46
CA LEU A 76 8.64 -5.53 18.97
C LEU A 76 8.61 -4.03 19.30
N GLN A 77 9.79 -3.41 19.20
CA GLN A 77 10.01 -2.00 19.48
C GLN A 77 10.24 -1.22 18.20
N VAL A 78 9.57 -0.07 18.08
CA VAL A 78 9.76 0.86 16.98
C VAL A 78 11.05 1.65 17.19
N ILE A 79 12.03 1.44 16.32
CA ILE A 79 13.33 2.14 16.34
C ILE A 79 13.24 3.47 15.61
N LYS A 80 12.52 3.49 14.48
CA LYS A 80 12.35 4.70 13.67
C LYS A 80 11.03 4.65 12.91
N ARG A 81 10.26 5.75 12.99
CA ARG A 81 9.01 5.94 12.24
C ARG A 81 9.28 6.64 10.91
N ASN A 82 8.34 6.51 9.97
CA ASN A 82 8.30 7.29 8.73
C ASN A 82 9.59 7.19 7.90
N ILE A 83 10.07 5.96 7.69
CA ILE A 83 11.29 5.69 6.90
C ILE A 83 11.02 5.52 5.40
N ALA A 84 9.76 5.64 4.98
CA ALA A 84 9.39 5.63 3.57
C ALA A 84 9.92 6.88 2.84
N ASN A 85 10.28 6.70 1.58
CA ASN A 85 10.76 7.74 0.67
C ASN A 85 9.71 8.85 0.46
N GLN A 86 8.42 8.47 0.42
CA GLN A 86 7.30 9.38 0.28
C GLN A 86 6.51 9.43 1.59
N LYS A 87 6.35 10.64 2.13
CA LYS A 87 5.57 10.89 3.35
C LYS A 87 4.06 10.72 3.11
N GLU A 88 3.61 11.02 1.90
CA GLU A 88 2.20 10.97 1.50
C GLU A 88 1.85 9.60 0.87
N ASN A 89 2.02 8.52 1.64
CA ASN A 89 1.67 7.18 1.19
C ASN A 89 0.28 6.79 1.69
N TYR A 90 -0.74 6.88 0.84
CA TYR A 90 -2.13 6.56 1.20
C TYR A 90 -2.61 5.29 0.50
N THR A 91 -3.31 4.44 1.23
CA THR A 91 -4.02 3.28 0.66
C THR A 91 -5.51 3.54 0.74
N ARG A 92 -6.17 3.50 -0.41
CA ARG A 92 -7.61 3.69 -0.50
C ARG A 92 -8.32 2.35 -0.38
N PHE A 93 -9.06 2.16 0.70
CA PHE A 93 -9.92 0.99 0.89
C PHE A 93 -11.36 1.30 0.48
N VAL A 94 -12.10 0.26 0.07
CA VAL A 94 -13.54 0.31 -0.17
C VAL A 94 -14.18 -0.81 0.64
N ALA A 95 -15.15 -0.47 1.49
CA ALA A 95 -15.97 -1.46 2.19
C ALA A 95 -17.10 -1.91 1.26
N VAL A 96 -17.26 -3.22 1.09
CA VAL A 96 -18.25 -3.80 0.17
C VAL A 96 -19.24 -4.69 0.94
N ALA A 97 -20.50 -4.69 0.49
CA ALA A 97 -21.56 -5.54 1.02
C ALA A 97 -22.32 -6.18 -0.14
N ARG A 98 -22.93 -7.35 0.11
CA ARG A 98 -23.74 -8.06 -0.91
C ARG A 98 -25.01 -7.27 -1.27
N GLU A 99 -25.65 -6.70 -0.26
CA GLU A 99 -26.89 -5.94 -0.42
C GLU A 99 -26.61 -4.45 -0.35
N ALA A 100 -27.34 -3.69 -1.17
CA ALA A 100 -27.25 -2.24 -1.17
C ALA A 100 -27.78 -1.68 0.15
N LYS A 101 -26.98 -0.84 0.79
CA LYS A 101 -27.45 -0.02 1.91
C LYS A 101 -28.02 1.29 1.38
N PRO A 102 -29.13 1.81 1.94
CA PRO A 102 -29.66 3.10 1.57
C PRO A 102 -28.59 4.18 1.75
N ALA A 103 -28.37 4.98 0.71
CA ALA A 103 -27.52 6.16 0.79
C ALA A 103 -28.34 7.35 1.27
N ASP A 104 -27.81 8.14 2.21
CA ASP A 104 -28.44 9.42 2.60
C ASP A 104 -28.16 10.48 1.52
N CYS A 105 -29.14 10.76 0.66
CA CYS A 105 -29.02 11.69 -0.47
C CYS A 105 -28.60 13.12 -0.09
N ARG A 106 -28.60 13.48 1.20
CA ARG A 106 -28.17 14.81 1.68
C ARG A 106 -26.65 14.92 1.85
N LEU A 107 -25.93 13.80 1.86
CA LEU A 107 -24.48 13.76 2.01
C LEU A 107 -23.78 13.73 0.64
N PRO A 108 -22.52 14.20 0.54
CA PRO A 108 -21.72 14.00 -0.66
C PRO A 108 -21.48 12.51 -0.92
N HIS A 109 -21.74 12.08 -2.15
CA HIS A 109 -21.55 10.69 -2.57
C HIS A 109 -20.43 10.56 -3.59
N LYS A 110 -19.81 9.38 -3.61
CA LYS A 110 -18.96 8.95 -4.71
C LYS A 110 -19.52 7.66 -5.30
N THR A 111 -19.78 7.68 -6.59
CA THR A 111 -20.26 6.52 -7.35
C THR A 111 -19.10 5.85 -8.07
N SER A 112 -19.03 4.52 -8.03
CA SER A 112 -18.10 3.74 -8.85
C SER A 112 -18.91 2.94 -9.87
N LEU A 113 -18.56 3.08 -11.15
CA LEU A 113 -19.23 2.43 -12.26
C LEU A 113 -18.22 1.55 -13.01
N LEU A 114 -18.68 0.38 -13.46
CA LEU A 114 -18.00 -0.40 -14.48
C LEU A 114 -18.68 -0.08 -15.82
N LEU A 115 -17.90 0.37 -16.79
CA LEU A 115 -18.39 0.73 -18.12
C LEU A 115 -17.71 -0.18 -19.14
N THR A 116 -18.51 -0.79 -20.02
CA THR A 116 -18.03 -1.51 -21.19
C THR A 116 -18.40 -0.71 -22.42
N THR A 117 -17.42 -0.45 -23.28
CA THR A 117 -17.61 0.25 -24.55
C THR A 117 -17.32 -0.70 -25.71
N ALA A 118 -17.55 -0.26 -26.94
CA ALA A 118 -16.97 -0.93 -28.11
C ALA A 118 -15.51 -0.49 -28.26
N HIS A 119 -14.66 -1.37 -28.80
CA HIS A 119 -13.27 -1.05 -29.09
C HIS A 119 -13.14 -0.27 -30.42
N GLU A 120 -13.64 0.95 -30.42
CA GLU A 120 -13.56 1.86 -31.56
C GLU A 120 -13.09 3.26 -31.16
N LYS A 121 -12.61 4.01 -32.14
CA LYS A 121 -12.08 5.36 -31.92
C LYS A 121 -13.17 6.26 -31.33
N GLY A 122 -12.84 6.92 -30.21
CA GLY A 122 -13.73 7.87 -29.55
C GLY A 122 -14.85 7.25 -28.70
N ALA A 123 -14.95 5.92 -28.59
CA ALA A 123 -15.99 5.27 -27.79
C ALA A 123 -15.98 5.73 -26.32
N LEU A 124 -14.81 5.69 -25.67
CA LEU A 124 -14.66 6.17 -24.29
C LEU A 124 -14.92 7.68 -24.19
N ALA A 125 -14.46 8.48 -25.15
CA ALA A 125 -14.64 9.93 -25.14
C ALA A 125 -16.13 10.29 -25.10
N ARG A 126 -16.95 9.67 -25.94
CA ARG A 126 -18.41 9.90 -25.94
C ARG A 126 -19.07 9.54 -24.59
N CYS A 127 -18.59 8.50 -23.92
CA CYS A 127 -19.08 8.15 -22.58
C CYS A 127 -18.70 9.22 -21.54
N LEU A 128 -17.48 9.75 -21.59
CA LEU A 128 -17.03 10.80 -20.69
C LEU A 128 -17.73 12.14 -20.96
N ASP A 129 -17.98 12.45 -22.23
CA ASP A 129 -18.72 13.65 -22.64
C ASP A 129 -20.13 13.67 -22.05
N ALA A 130 -20.82 12.52 -22.02
CA ALA A 130 -22.14 12.40 -21.40
C ALA A 130 -22.09 12.75 -19.89
N LEU A 131 -21.05 12.30 -19.16
CA LEU A 131 -20.88 12.64 -17.74
C LEU A 131 -20.57 14.13 -17.56
N ALA A 132 -19.72 14.68 -18.42
CA ALA A 132 -19.34 16.09 -18.39
C ALA A 132 -20.54 17.03 -18.67
N GLN A 133 -21.41 16.66 -19.62
CA GLN A 133 -22.65 17.40 -19.91
C GLN A 133 -23.59 17.51 -18.70
N HIS A 134 -23.52 16.56 -17.78
CA HIS A 134 -24.27 16.59 -16.52
C HIS A 134 -23.49 17.20 -15.34
N GLY A 135 -22.31 17.80 -15.59
CA GLY A 135 -21.48 18.41 -14.55
C GLY A 135 -20.89 17.42 -13.55
N VAL A 136 -20.78 16.14 -13.92
CA VAL A 136 -20.27 15.09 -13.03
C VAL A 136 -18.74 15.09 -13.04
N ASN A 137 -18.13 15.33 -11.88
CA ASN A 137 -16.68 15.28 -11.74
C ASN A 137 -16.16 13.84 -11.56
N LEU A 138 -15.04 13.52 -12.21
CA LEU A 138 -14.39 12.20 -12.14
C LEU A 138 -13.17 12.25 -11.22
N THR A 139 -13.03 11.24 -10.36
CA THR A 139 -11.88 11.14 -9.43
C THR A 139 -11.02 9.89 -9.65
N LYS A 140 -11.41 9.01 -10.58
CA LYS A 140 -10.66 7.82 -10.99
C LYS A 140 -11.21 7.34 -12.34
N LEU A 141 -10.32 7.06 -13.29
CA LEU A 141 -10.63 6.43 -14.57
C LEU A 141 -9.53 5.43 -14.88
N GLU A 142 -9.90 4.15 -15.06
CA GLU A 142 -8.97 3.08 -15.36
C GLU A 142 -9.55 2.18 -16.44
N SER A 143 -8.84 2.05 -17.56
CA SER A 143 -9.16 1.06 -18.58
C SER A 143 -8.53 -0.28 -18.21
N ARG A 144 -9.27 -1.36 -18.41
CA ARG A 144 -8.76 -2.73 -18.31
C ARG A 144 -9.29 -3.53 -19.51
N PRO A 145 -8.45 -4.33 -20.19
CA PRO A 145 -8.91 -5.18 -21.27
C PRO A 145 -9.90 -6.21 -20.74
N SER A 146 -10.99 -6.45 -21.48
CA SER A 146 -11.94 -7.51 -21.15
C SER A 146 -11.30 -8.87 -21.36
N LEU A 147 -11.28 -9.70 -20.30
CA LEU A 147 -10.75 -11.07 -20.36
C LEU A 147 -11.69 -12.02 -21.11
N GLU A 148 -13.00 -11.74 -21.11
CA GLU A 148 -14.02 -12.61 -21.71
C GLU A 148 -14.28 -12.27 -23.19
N ARG A 149 -13.99 -11.04 -23.62
CA ARG A 149 -14.26 -10.55 -24.97
C ARG A 149 -13.12 -9.65 -25.45
N PRO A 150 -12.11 -10.20 -26.15
CA PRO A 150 -11.08 -9.37 -26.77
C PRO A 150 -11.76 -8.37 -27.73
N TRP A 151 -11.29 -7.11 -27.73
CA TRP A 151 -11.79 -6.03 -28.60
C TRP A 151 -13.19 -5.47 -28.25
N GLN A 152 -13.57 -5.53 -26.97
CA GLN A 152 -14.52 -4.59 -26.37
C GLN A 152 -13.78 -3.53 -25.56
#